data_AF-A0A6J4ILB1-F1
#
_entry.id   AF-A0A6J4ILB1-F1
#
_cell.length_a   1.000
_cell.length_b   1.000
_cell.length_c   1.000
_cell.angle_alpha   90.00
_cell.angle_beta   90.00
_cell.angle_gamma   90.00
#
_symmetry.space_group_name_H-M   'P 1'
#
loop_
_entity.id
_entity.type
_entity.pdbx_description
1 polymer ?
#
loop_
_entity_poly.entity_id
_entity_poly.type
_entity_poly.pdbx_seq_one_letter_code
_entity_poly.pdbx_strand_id
1 'polypeptide(L)'
;MTQTVSRPDAGAQKQPLPLDVEAIRADMPILSRTVRDGKRLVYLDSGATSQKPRSVLDAERWFYENVNAAPHRGAHQLAEEATAAYEAARATIGGFIGAPEREIVFTRNSTEGINLVAYALSNAATAKEPEFRQYAVGQGDEIVVTEMEHHANLLPWQQLCERTGATLRWLGLTDDGRLDLSDLAT
;
A
#
# COMPACT_ATOMS: atom_id res chain seq x y z
N MET A 1 -37.18 28.49 27.22
CA MET A 1 -35.93 27.81 27.63
C MET A 1 -35.41 27.04 26.43
N THR A 2 -34.47 27.62 25.69
CA THR A 2 -33.73 26.90 24.64
C THR A 2 -32.33 27.52 24.65
N GLN A 3 -31.39 26.85 25.33
CA GLN A 3 -29.99 27.26 25.35
C GLN A 3 -29.36 26.86 24.01
N THR A 4 -28.97 27.84 23.21
CA THR A 4 -28.06 27.63 22.10
C THR A 4 -26.66 27.48 22.67
N VAL A 5 -26.10 26.28 22.62
CA VAL A 5 -24.70 26.03 22.95
C VAL A 5 -23.86 26.54 21.77
N SER A 6 -23.21 27.68 21.95
CA SER A 6 -22.20 28.18 21.00
C SER A 6 -20.99 27.24 21.00
N ARG A 7 -20.61 26.75 19.81
CA ARG A 7 -19.34 26.05 19.61
C ARG A 7 -18.20 27.03 19.92
N PRO A 8 -17.16 26.63 20.66
CA PRO A 8 -15.99 27.47 20.85
C PRO A 8 -15.30 27.71 19.50
N ASP A 9 -14.84 28.95 19.32
CA ASP A 9 -14.11 29.41 18.15
C ASP A 9 -12.99 28.43 17.76
N ALA A 10 -13.02 27.98 16.50
CA ALA A 10 -11.90 27.35 15.83
C ALA A 10 -10.82 28.41 15.52
N GLY A 11 -10.37 29.12 16.55
CA GLY A 11 -9.45 30.25 16.49
C GLY A 11 -8.02 29.82 16.79
N ALA A 12 -7.41 29.09 15.86
CA ALA A 12 -5.98 29.11 15.59
C ALA A 12 -5.72 28.28 14.33
N GLN A 13 -5.74 28.93 13.15
CA GLN A 13 -5.08 28.36 11.99
C GLN A 13 -3.59 28.24 12.34
N LYS A 14 -3.14 27.02 12.68
CA LYS A 14 -1.71 26.72 12.73
C LYS A 14 -1.18 26.95 11.32
N GLN A 15 -0.51 28.09 11.11
CA GLN A 15 0.34 28.30 9.95
C GLN A 15 1.26 27.07 9.86
N PRO A 16 1.23 26.29 8.76
CA PRO A 16 2.15 25.18 8.61
C PRO A 16 3.57 25.77 8.65
N LEU A 17 4.40 25.26 9.56
CA LEU A 17 5.81 25.61 9.59
C LEU A 17 6.43 25.28 8.22
N PRO A 18 7.37 26.11 7.72
CA PRO A 18 8.03 25.83 6.45
C PRO A 18 8.72 24.46 6.51
N LEU A 19 8.63 23.70 5.41
CA LEU A 19 9.24 22.38 5.29
C LEU A 19 10.76 22.49 5.36
N ASP A 20 11.36 21.97 6.44
CA ASP A 20 12.82 21.91 6.59
C ASP A 20 13.38 20.69 5.86
N VAL A 21 13.77 20.89 4.60
CA VAL A 21 14.34 19.84 3.75
C VAL A 21 15.73 19.43 4.22
N GLU A 22 16.49 20.31 4.86
CA GLU A 22 17.82 19.97 5.38
C GLU A 22 17.72 18.97 6.53
N ALA A 23 16.78 19.21 7.45
CA ALA A 23 16.47 18.28 8.55
C ALA A 23 16.01 16.90 8.03
N ILE A 24 15.04 16.86 7.11
CA ILE A 24 14.55 15.60 6.52
C ILE A 24 15.69 14.84 5.81
N ARG A 25 16.57 15.55 5.11
CA ARG A 25 17.70 14.91 4.43
C ARG A 25 18.72 14.36 5.41
N ALA A 26 18.92 15.01 6.55
CA ALA A 26 19.81 14.53 7.59
C ALA A 26 19.35 13.17 8.16
N ASP A 27 18.04 12.92 8.20
CA ASP A 27 17.48 11.63 8.64
C ASP A 27 17.78 10.46 7.70
N MET A 28 18.13 10.72 6.43
CA MET A 28 18.51 9.70 5.45
C MET A 28 20.04 9.68 5.26
N PRO A 29 20.82 9.01 6.13
CA PRO A 29 22.27 9.13 6.17
C PRO A 29 22.97 8.75 4.86
N ILE A 30 22.36 7.89 4.04
CA ILE A 30 22.92 7.57 2.72
C ILE A 30 23.04 8.79 1.80
N LEU A 31 22.23 9.84 1.97
CA LEU A 31 22.26 11.04 1.13
C LEU A 31 23.46 11.96 1.39
N SER A 32 24.22 11.74 2.47
CA SER A 32 25.47 12.46 2.74
C SER A 32 26.70 11.82 2.08
N ARG A 33 26.55 10.62 1.50
CA ARG A 33 27.66 9.90 0.87
C ARG A 33 28.11 10.57 -0.44
N THR A 34 29.33 10.24 -0.82
CA THR A 34 29.82 10.46 -2.18
C THR A 34 29.63 9.21 -3.04
N VAL A 35 29.59 9.43 -4.36
CA VAL A 35 29.61 8.42 -5.41
C VAL A 35 30.91 8.56 -6.22
N ARG A 36 30.95 8.03 -7.44
CA ARG A 36 32.13 8.04 -8.32
C ARG A 36 32.77 9.43 -8.38
N ASP A 37 34.11 9.43 -8.37
CA ASP A 37 34.94 10.63 -8.44
C ASP A 37 34.71 11.63 -7.28
N GLY A 38 34.27 11.15 -6.12
CA GLY A 38 34.04 11.99 -4.94
C GLY A 38 32.82 12.93 -5.06
N LYS A 39 31.99 12.75 -6.10
CA LYS A 39 30.81 13.60 -6.32
C LYS A 39 29.74 13.32 -5.27
N ARG A 40 28.99 14.34 -4.86
CA ARG A 40 27.84 14.18 -3.96
C ARG A 40 26.76 13.31 -4.62
N LEU A 41 26.12 12.43 -3.84
CA LEU A 41 24.96 11.68 -4.30
C LEU A 41 23.77 12.61 -4.59
N VAL A 42 23.23 12.53 -5.81
CA VAL A 42 21.94 13.11 -6.21
C VAL A 42 21.07 11.95 -6.69
N TYR A 43 20.19 11.46 -5.83
CA TYR A 43 19.39 10.26 -6.09
C TYR A 43 18.01 10.64 -6.66
N LEU A 44 17.83 10.46 -7.97
CA LEU A 44 16.60 10.79 -8.71
C LEU A 44 15.87 9.55 -9.23
N ASP A 45 15.94 8.44 -8.48
CA ASP A 45 15.36 7.14 -8.84
C ASP A 45 14.41 6.61 -7.73
N SER A 46 13.85 7.53 -6.92
CA SER A 46 12.97 7.19 -5.80
C SER A 46 11.67 6.50 -6.21
N GLY A 47 11.26 6.66 -7.49
CA GLY A 47 10.11 5.95 -8.06
C GLY A 47 10.33 4.44 -8.19
N ALA A 48 11.58 3.99 -8.31
CA ALA A 48 11.93 2.57 -8.24
C ALA A 48 12.13 2.11 -6.79
N THR A 49 12.92 2.82 -5.98
CA THR A 49 13.06 2.56 -4.55
C THR A 49 13.50 3.78 -3.77
N SER A 50 12.91 4.02 -2.60
CA SER A 50 13.26 5.18 -1.77
C SER A 50 14.37 4.87 -0.75
N GLN A 51 15.11 5.92 -0.37
CA GLN A 51 16.05 5.86 0.74
C GLN A 51 15.30 5.85 2.08
N LYS A 52 15.92 5.28 3.11
CA LYS A 52 15.27 4.99 4.39
C LYS A 52 15.77 6.00 5.44
N PRO A 53 14.87 6.62 6.22
CA PRO A 53 15.28 7.41 7.37
C PRO A 53 15.83 6.49 8.49
N ARG A 54 16.68 7.03 9.36
CA ARG A 54 17.28 6.28 10.48
C ARG A 54 16.25 5.59 11.35
N SER A 55 15.14 6.26 11.66
CA SER A 55 14.07 5.70 12.50
C SER A 55 13.51 4.38 11.98
N VAL A 56 13.44 4.18 10.66
CA VAL A 56 13.01 2.91 10.05
C VAL A 56 14.07 1.82 10.25
N LEU A 57 15.34 2.16 10.04
CA LEU A 57 16.46 1.23 10.23
C LEU A 57 16.61 0.83 11.70
N ASP A 58 16.44 1.79 12.61
CA ASP A 58 16.56 1.58 14.05
C ASP A 58 15.38 0.75 14.58
N ALA A 59 14.17 0.92 14.04
CA ALA A 59 13.02 0.10 14.39
C ALA A 59 13.21 -1.37 13.98
N GLU A 60 13.70 -1.62 12.76
CA GLU A 60 14.01 -2.98 12.29
C GLU A 60 15.10 -3.63 13.15
N ARG A 61 16.20 -2.90 13.39
CA ARG A 61 17.28 -3.36 14.28
C ARG A 61 16.77 -3.68 15.67
N TRP A 62 16.02 -2.76 16.27
CA TRP A 62 15.49 -2.93 17.62
C TRP A 62 14.60 -4.17 17.71
N PHE A 63 13.73 -4.39 16.73
CA PHE A 63 12.87 -5.59 16.69
C PHE A 63 13.73 -6.86 16.75
N TYR A 64 14.75 -6.97 15.90
CA TYR A 64 15.60 -8.14 15.85
C TYR A 64 16.47 -8.34 17.10
N GLU A 65 16.94 -7.26 17.71
CA GLU A 65 17.80 -7.31 18.89
C GLU A 65 17.02 -7.57 20.20
N ASN A 66 15.71 -7.25 20.26
CA ASN A 66 14.96 -7.24 21.52
C ASN A 66 13.75 -8.18 21.55
N VAL A 67 12.97 -8.28 20.47
CA VAL A 67 11.64 -8.92 20.50
C VAL A 67 11.41 -9.93 19.36
N ASN A 68 12.48 -10.44 18.76
CA ASN A 68 12.38 -11.40 17.64
C ASN A 68 11.81 -12.76 18.08
N ALA A 69 10.55 -13.01 17.72
CA ALA A 69 9.90 -14.30 17.85
C ALA A 69 8.83 -14.46 16.77
N ALA A 70 8.31 -15.68 16.58
CA ALA A 70 7.22 -15.94 15.65
C ALA A 70 5.90 -15.35 16.20
N PRO A 71 5.32 -14.31 15.55
CA PRO A 71 4.05 -13.73 16.00
C PRO A 71 2.93 -14.77 15.97
N HIS A 72 1.98 -14.66 16.89
CA HIS A 72 0.80 -15.53 17.05
C HIS A 72 1.09 -17.02 17.31
N ARG A 73 2.34 -17.43 17.52
CA ARG A 73 2.72 -18.85 17.62
C ARG A 73 3.29 -19.29 18.98
N GLY A 74 3.24 -18.44 20.01
CA GLY A 74 3.78 -18.77 21.32
C GLY A 74 3.06 -18.04 22.45
N ALA A 75 3.02 -18.66 23.62
CA ALA A 75 2.53 -18.09 24.88
C ALA A 75 3.68 -17.62 25.80
N HIS A 76 4.90 -17.51 25.25
CA HIS A 76 6.05 -16.99 25.96
C HIS A 76 6.21 -15.49 25.66
N GLN A 77 6.78 -14.76 26.62
CA GLN A 77 6.86 -13.29 26.59
C GLN A 77 7.33 -12.71 25.25
N LEU A 78 8.43 -13.22 24.68
CA LEU A 78 8.93 -12.71 23.39
C LEU A 78 7.93 -12.86 22.23
N ALA A 79 7.11 -13.92 22.20
CA ALA A 79 6.09 -14.10 21.16
C ALA A 79 4.91 -13.13 21.34
N GLU A 80 4.55 -12.81 22.59
CA GLU A 80 3.54 -11.80 22.90
C GLU A 80 4.01 -10.41 22.49
N GLU A 81 5.25 -10.05 22.83
CA GLU A 81 5.88 -8.77 22.46
C GLU A 81 6.02 -8.63 20.93
N ALA A 82 6.47 -9.69 20.23
CA ALA A 82 6.53 -9.72 18.77
C ALA A 82 5.15 -9.52 18.13
N THR A 83 4.12 -10.18 18.68
CA THR A 83 2.74 -10.07 18.22
C THR A 83 2.20 -8.65 18.41
N ALA A 84 2.44 -8.05 19.58
CA ALA A 84 2.03 -6.69 19.87
C ALA A 84 2.68 -5.68 18.90
N ALA A 85 3.99 -5.82 18.63
CA ALA A 85 4.69 -4.97 17.66
C ALA A 85 4.13 -5.14 16.23
N TYR A 86 3.83 -6.38 15.83
CA TYR A 86 3.28 -6.68 14.50
C TYR A 86 1.87 -6.12 14.29
N GLU A 87 0.99 -6.27 15.27
CA GLU A 87 -0.37 -5.73 15.20
C GLU A 87 -0.41 -4.21 15.36
N ALA A 88 0.50 -3.61 16.15
CA ALA A 88 0.66 -2.15 16.19
C ALA A 88 1.09 -1.57 14.82
N ALA A 89 1.92 -2.29 14.06
CA ALA A 89 2.26 -1.91 12.68
C ALA A 89 1.01 -1.99 11.77
N ARG A 90 0.17 -3.02 11.93
CA ARG A 90 -1.11 -3.13 11.20
C ARG A 90 -2.04 -1.96 11.50
N ALA A 91 -2.19 -1.60 12.77
CA ALA A 91 -2.97 -0.44 13.22
C ALA A 91 -2.46 0.87 12.63
N THR A 92 -1.14 1.05 12.61
CA THR A 92 -0.50 2.23 12.03
C THR A 92 -0.79 2.35 10.53
N ILE A 93 -0.70 1.24 9.78
CA ILE A 93 -1.04 1.21 8.35
C ILE A 93 -2.52 1.51 8.13
N GLY A 94 -3.40 0.89 8.92
CA GLY A 94 -4.83 1.15 8.86
C GLY A 94 -5.16 2.63 9.07
N GLY A 95 -4.57 3.26 10.09
CA GLY A 95 -4.70 4.69 10.32
C GLY A 95 -4.15 5.56 9.17
N PHE A 96 -3.05 5.13 8.53
CA PHE A 96 -2.45 5.84 7.41
C PHE A 96 -3.32 5.85 6.15
N ILE A 97 -3.97 4.72 5.82
CA ILE A 97 -4.83 4.60 4.63
C ILE A 97 -6.33 4.79 4.91
N GLY A 98 -6.71 5.01 6.18
CA GLY A 98 -8.10 5.17 6.59
C GLY A 98 -8.92 3.88 6.61
N ALA A 99 -8.28 2.73 6.84
CA ALA A 99 -8.92 1.41 6.88
C ALA A 99 -8.81 0.76 8.27
N PRO A 100 -9.83 -0.02 8.69
CA PRO A 100 -9.74 -0.82 9.91
C PRO A 100 -8.71 -1.95 9.79
N GLU A 101 -8.05 -2.28 10.90
CA GLU A 101 -6.98 -3.29 10.97
C GLU A 101 -7.32 -4.63 10.32
N ARG A 102 -8.54 -5.14 10.55
CA ARG A 102 -9.01 -6.43 10.00
C ARG A 102 -9.08 -6.48 8.46
N GLU A 103 -9.06 -5.32 7.78
CA GLU A 103 -9.01 -5.22 6.31
C GLU A 103 -7.58 -5.11 5.77
N ILE A 104 -6.56 -5.05 6.63
CA ILE A 104 -5.15 -4.97 6.24
C ILE A 104 -4.55 -6.36 6.13
N VAL A 105 -4.08 -6.73 4.94
CA VAL A 105 -3.33 -7.96 4.70
C VAL A 105 -1.88 -7.62 4.37
N PHE A 106 -0.94 -8.15 5.14
CA PHE A 106 0.48 -8.02 4.85
C PHE A 106 0.87 -8.94 3.69
N THR A 107 1.54 -8.38 2.71
CA THR A 107 2.16 -9.10 1.58
C THR A 107 3.59 -8.60 1.41
N ARG A 108 4.42 -9.32 0.66
CA ARG A 108 5.82 -8.94 0.41
C ARG A 108 5.94 -7.63 -0.34
N ASN A 109 5.03 -7.36 -1.27
CA ASN A 109 5.01 -6.17 -2.11
C ASN A 109 3.65 -6.01 -2.82
N SER A 110 3.44 -4.88 -3.50
CA SER A 110 2.21 -4.59 -4.26
C SER A 110 1.90 -5.65 -5.33
N THR A 111 2.93 -6.23 -5.97
CA THR A 111 2.74 -7.29 -6.97
C THR A 111 2.09 -8.53 -6.37
N GLU A 112 2.54 -8.97 -5.18
CA GLU A 112 1.91 -10.08 -4.47
C GLU A 112 0.50 -9.72 -4.00
N GLY A 113 0.29 -8.48 -3.51
CA GLY A 113 -1.05 -8.00 -3.13
C GLY A 113 -2.07 -8.09 -4.26
N ILE A 114 -1.71 -7.63 -5.46
CA ILE A 114 -2.61 -7.70 -6.63
C ILE A 114 -2.82 -9.16 -7.06
N ASN A 115 -1.78 -9.99 -7.05
CA ASN A 115 -1.92 -11.41 -7.35
C ASN A 115 -2.83 -12.12 -6.35
N LEU A 116 -2.74 -11.80 -5.06
CA LEU A 116 -3.61 -12.37 -4.03
C LEU A 116 -5.09 -12.13 -4.38
N VAL A 117 -5.45 -10.91 -4.80
CA VAL A 117 -6.81 -10.59 -5.23
C VAL A 117 -7.19 -11.36 -6.51
N ALA A 118 -6.35 -11.32 -7.55
CA ALA A 118 -6.63 -12.01 -8.81
C ALA A 118 -6.83 -13.53 -8.63
N TYR A 119 -6.01 -14.17 -7.78
CA TYR A 119 -6.16 -15.58 -7.46
C TYR A 119 -7.35 -15.87 -6.54
N ALA A 120 -7.70 -14.97 -5.61
CA ALA A 120 -8.92 -15.11 -4.81
C ALA A 120 -10.16 -15.11 -5.71
N LEU A 121 -10.24 -14.18 -6.67
CA LEU A 121 -11.31 -14.13 -7.68
C LEU A 121 -11.31 -15.38 -8.58
N SER A 122 -10.14 -15.84 -9.02
CA SER A 122 -9.99 -17.07 -9.80
C SER A 122 -10.54 -18.30 -9.07
N ASN A 123 -10.33 -18.38 -7.75
CA ASN A 123 -10.72 -19.52 -6.93
C ASN A 123 -12.17 -19.42 -6.44
N ALA A 124 -12.79 -18.24 -6.50
CA ALA A 124 -14.12 -17.97 -5.97
C ALA A 124 -15.19 -18.90 -6.54
N ALA A 125 -15.10 -19.30 -7.82
CA ALA A 125 -16.03 -20.26 -8.44
C ALA A 125 -16.05 -21.63 -7.73
N THR A 126 -14.95 -22.00 -7.08
CA THR A 126 -14.78 -23.28 -6.38
C THR A 126 -14.87 -23.15 -4.85
N ALA A 127 -15.20 -21.96 -4.34
CA ALA A 127 -15.34 -21.72 -2.91
C ALA A 127 -16.42 -22.65 -2.31
N LYS A 128 -16.13 -23.17 -1.11
CA LYS A 128 -17.04 -24.07 -0.39
C LYS A 128 -18.23 -23.28 0.14
N GLU A 129 -17.94 -22.09 0.65
CA GLU A 129 -18.86 -21.11 1.17
C GLU A 129 -19.59 -20.41 0.00
N PRO A 130 -20.92 -20.56 -0.13
CA PRO A 130 -21.67 -20.02 -1.27
C PRO A 130 -21.55 -18.50 -1.42
N GLU A 131 -21.40 -17.77 -0.32
CA GLU A 131 -21.26 -16.32 -0.31
C GLU A 131 -20.01 -15.82 -1.06
N PHE A 132 -18.96 -16.64 -1.20
CA PHE A 132 -17.77 -16.23 -1.95
C PHE A 132 -17.90 -16.48 -3.45
N ARG A 133 -18.83 -17.33 -3.89
CA ARG A 133 -19.02 -17.63 -5.32
C ARG A 133 -19.53 -16.44 -6.11
N GLN A 134 -20.16 -15.46 -5.45
CA GLN A 134 -20.60 -14.21 -6.09
C GLN A 134 -19.43 -13.40 -6.68
N TYR A 135 -18.20 -13.65 -6.22
CA TYR A 135 -16.99 -12.98 -6.71
C TYR A 135 -16.32 -13.76 -7.86
N ALA A 136 -16.91 -14.87 -8.31
CA ALA A 136 -16.37 -15.63 -9.43
C ALA A 136 -16.41 -14.78 -10.71
N VAL A 137 -15.26 -14.68 -11.36
CA VAL A 137 -15.11 -14.04 -12.67
C VAL A 137 -15.12 -15.13 -13.73
N GLY A 138 -15.90 -14.97 -14.79
CA GLY A 138 -16.09 -15.97 -15.85
C GLY A 138 -16.39 -15.37 -17.22
N GLN A 139 -16.80 -16.24 -18.14
CA GLN A 139 -17.21 -15.83 -19.47
C GLN A 139 -18.36 -14.81 -19.42
N GLY A 140 -18.18 -13.69 -20.11
CA GLY A 140 -19.14 -12.58 -20.15
C GLY A 140 -18.84 -11.48 -19.14
N ASP A 141 -17.96 -11.71 -18.17
CA ASP A 141 -17.47 -10.66 -17.28
C ASP A 141 -16.32 -9.87 -17.93
N GLU A 142 -16.16 -8.63 -17.52
CA GLU A 142 -15.10 -7.73 -17.98
C GLU A 142 -14.25 -7.24 -16.79
N ILE A 143 -12.94 -7.26 -16.97
CA ILE A 143 -11.98 -6.61 -16.08
C ILE A 143 -11.46 -5.38 -16.81
N VAL A 144 -11.60 -4.21 -16.18
CA VAL A 144 -11.17 -2.93 -16.77
C VAL A 144 -9.91 -2.43 -16.07
N VAL A 145 -8.88 -2.10 -16.87
CA VAL A 145 -7.63 -1.47 -16.41
C VAL A 145 -7.37 -0.18 -17.21
N THR A 146 -6.18 0.42 -17.09
CA THR A 146 -5.77 1.57 -17.90
C THR A 146 -4.54 1.23 -18.75
N GLU A 147 -4.29 1.95 -19.84
CA GLU A 147 -3.03 1.80 -20.59
C GLU A 147 -1.78 2.24 -19.79
N MET A 148 -1.96 2.97 -18.69
CA MET A 148 -0.87 3.41 -17.80
C MET A 148 -0.44 2.38 -16.77
N GLU A 149 -1.10 1.20 -16.70
CA GLU A 149 -0.79 0.24 -15.65
C GLU A 149 0.68 -0.21 -15.67
N HIS A 150 1.28 -0.23 -14.49
CA HIS A 150 2.51 -0.99 -14.30
C HIS A 150 2.21 -2.49 -14.51
N HIS A 151 3.15 -3.27 -15.05
CA HIS A 151 2.94 -4.70 -15.33
C HIS A 151 2.39 -5.52 -14.14
N ALA A 152 2.73 -5.11 -12.92
CA ALA A 152 2.22 -5.72 -11.69
C ALA A 152 0.68 -5.64 -11.56
N ASN A 153 0.04 -4.62 -12.14
CA ASN A 153 -1.40 -4.41 -12.19
C ASN A 153 -2.00 -4.67 -13.58
N LEU A 154 -1.30 -5.43 -14.44
CA LEU A 154 -1.79 -5.83 -15.77
C LEU A 154 -1.75 -7.34 -15.95
N LEU A 155 -0.58 -7.95 -15.73
CA LEU A 155 -0.36 -9.38 -15.98
C LEU A 155 -1.28 -10.31 -15.15
N PRO A 156 -1.55 -10.05 -13.85
CA PRO A 156 -2.44 -10.92 -13.08
C PRO A 156 -3.86 -10.97 -13.65
N TRP A 157 -4.35 -9.86 -14.21
CA TRP A 157 -5.67 -9.76 -14.81
C TRP A 157 -5.74 -10.44 -16.17
N GLN A 158 -4.71 -10.27 -17.02
CA GLN A 158 -4.57 -11.01 -18.27
C GLN A 158 -4.65 -12.52 -18.02
N GLN A 159 -3.87 -13.02 -17.05
CA GLN A 159 -3.87 -14.43 -16.69
C GLN A 159 -5.20 -14.90 -16.08
N LEU A 160 -5.90 -14.04 -15.34
CA LEU A 160 -7.24 -14.36 -14.84
C LEU A 160 -8.23 -14.53 -15.99
N CYS A 161 -8.27 -13.57 -16.92
CA CYS A 161 -9.09 -13.62 -18.13
C CYS A 161 -8.78 -14.88 -18.97
N GLU A 162 -7.51 -15.22 -19.16
CA GLU A 162 -7.11 -16.46 -19.86
C GLU A 162 -7.64 -17.73 -19.18
N ARG A 163 -7.65 -17.77 -17.83
CA ARG A 163 -8.13 -18.93 -17.06
C ARG A 163 -9.65 -19.06 -17.07
N THR A 164 -10.38 -17.94 -17.07
CA THR A 164 -11.83 -17.94 -16.81
C THR A 164 -12.68 -17.65 -18.05
N GLY A 165 -12.07 -17.16 -19.13
CA GLY A 165 -12.77 -16.70 -20.32
C GLY A 165 -13.38 -15.30 -20.20
N ALA A 166 -13.06 -14.57 -19.13
CA ALA A 166 -13.43 -13.15 -18.99
C ALA A 166 -12.66 -12.27 -19.98
N THR A 167 -13.15 -11.07 -20.22
CA THR A 167 -12.53 -10.12 -21.17
C THR A 167 -11.74 -9.07 -20.41
N LEU A 168 -10.51 -8.77 -20.86
CA LEU A 168 -9.76 -7.63 -20.37
C LEU A 168 -10.03 -6.43 -21.28
N ARG A 169 -10.48 -5.32 -20.71
CA ARG A 169 -10.63 -4.02 -21.39
C ARG A 169 -9.75 -2.98 -20.72
N TRP A 170 -9.45 -1.89 -21.43
CA TRP A 170 -8.67 -0.81 -20.85
C TRP A 170 -9.12 0.55 -21.35
N LEU A 171 -9.00 1.54 -20.46
CA LEU A 171 -9.14 2.96 -20.79
C LEU A 171 -7.85 3.47 -21.43
N GLY A 172 -7.98 4.15 -22.56
CA GLY A 172 -6.88 4.74 -23.31
C GLY A 172 -6.34 6.02 -22.69
N LEU A 173 -5.41 6.65 -23.40
CA LEU A 173 -4.80 7.93 -23.02
C LEU A 173 -5.04 9.01 -24.07
N THR A 174 -5.11 10.25 -23.59
CA THR A 174 -5.08 11.45 -24.42
C THR A 174 -3.65 11.73 -24.91
N ASP A 175 -3.50 12.55 -25.94
CA ASP A 175 -2.20 12.92 -26.52
C ASP A 175 -1.24 13.62 -25.53
N ASP A 176 -1.76 14.23 -24.46
CA ASP A 176 -0.98 14.83 -23.38
C ASP A 176 -0.68 13.88 -22.21
N GLY A 177 -0.99 12.58 -22.37
CA GLY A 177 -0.65 11.53 -21.41
C GLY A 177 -1.58 11.47 -20.19
N ARG A 178 -2.83 11.92 -20.33
CA ARG A 178 -3.86 11.79 -19.28
C ARG A 178 -4.76 10.60 -19.59
N LEU A 179 -5.47 10.13 -18.57
CA LEU A 179 -6.49 9.10 -18.73
C LEU A 179 -7.65 9.63 -19.58
N ASP A 180 -7.97 8.92 -20.67
CA ASP A 180 -9.17 9.20 -21.44
C ASP A 180 -10.37 8.52 -20.78
N LEU A 181 -11.33 9.33 -20.33
CA LEU A 181 -12.54 8.90 -19.63
C LEU A 181 -13.77 8.87 -20.54
N SER A 182 -13.62 9.13 -21.84
CA SER A 182 -14.74 9.22 -22.78
C SER A 182 -15.54 7.92 -22.91
N ASP A 183 -14.90 6.77 -22.66
CA ASP A 183 -15.52 5.42 -22.70
C ASP A 183 -15.88 4.88 -21.29
N LEU A 184 -15.90 5.70 -20.24
CA LEU A 184 -16.17 5.22 -18.87
C LEU A 184 -17.66 4.94 -18.59
N ALA A 185 -18.57 5.59 -19.31
CA ALA A 185 -20.01 5.49 -19.07
C ALA A 185 -20.71 4.37 -19.86
N THR A 186 -19.93 3.62 -20.62
CA THR A 186 -20.36 2.55 -21.54
C THR A 186 -20.20 1.18 -20.88
#